data_AF-A0A1G8DLS3-F1
#
_entry.id   AF-A0A1G8DLS3-F1
#
_cell.length_a   1.000
_cell.length_b   1.000
_cell.length_c   1.000
_cell.angle_alpha   90.00
_cell.angle_beta   90.00
_cell.angle_gamma   90.00
#
_symmetry.space_group_name_H-M   'P 1'
#
loop_
_entity.id
_entity.type
_entity.pdbx_description
1 polymer ?
#
loop_
_entity_poly.entity_id
_entity_poly.type
_entity_poly.pdbx_seq_one_letter_code
_entity_poly.pdbx_strand_id
1 'polypeptide(L)'
;MDAIAASRAHIQLAEGDAGQWEAHMAAAEAVLRSALQAARQDTALITCLGAVLCDQGKYRDAVNVLETALKLGSTDSHTHYNLGVALAGLAKPRKAMAQFGKAQGLAASSLTWTAYFDPQAQ
;
A
#
# COMPACT_ATOMS: atom_id res chain seq x y z
N MET A 1 -20.50 1.09 3.27
CA MET A 1 -19.54 0.93 2.15
C MET A 1 -18.24 0.41 2.73
N ASP A 2 -17.70 -0.64 2.14
CA ASP A 2 -16.36 -1.13 2.48
C ASP A 2 -15.33 -0.06 2.07
N ALA A 3 -14.57 0.45 3.04
CA ALA A 3 -13.61 1.53 2.83
C ALA A 3 -12.49 1.13 1.87
N ILE A 4 -12.13 -0.16 1.85
CA ILE A 4 -11.13 -0.71 0.94
C ILE A 4 -11.64 -0.61 -0.51
N ALA A 5 -12.90 -0.99 -0.75
CA ALA A 5 -13.51 -0.88 -2.07
C ALA A 5 -13.66 0.58 -2.53
N ALA A 6 -14.04 1.49 -1.62
CA ALA A 6 -14.14 2.92 -1.92
C ALA A 6 -12.77 3.55 -2.25
N SER A 7 -11.72 3.17 -1.51
CA SER A 7 -10.35 3.60 -1.80
C SER A 7 -9.88 3.09 -3.17
N ARG A 8 -10.14 1.82 -3.48
CA ARG A 8 -9.81 1.22 -4.77
C ARG A 8 -10.53 1.90 -5.93
N ALA A 9 -11.78 2.30 -5.74
CA ALA A 9 -12.52 3.05 -6.76
C ALA A 9 -11.86 4.40 -7.08
N HIS A 10 -11.32 5.10 -6.07
CA HIS A 10 -10.56 6.33 -6.32
C HIS A 10 -9.27 6.07 -7.09
N ILE A 11 -8.53 5.00 -6.79
CA ILE A 11 -7.33 4.62 -7.55
C ILE A 11 -7.67 4.38 -9.02
N GLN A 12 -8.76 3.65 -9.28
CA GLN A 12 -9.19 3.36 -10.65
C GLN A 12 -9.60 4.64 -11.42
N LEU A 13 -10.16 5.64 -10.72
CA LEU A 13 -10.40 6.97 -11.30
C LEU A 13 -9.10 7.72 -11.57
N ALA A 14 -8.12 7.62 -10.67
CA ALA A 14 -6.79 8.23 -10.85
C ALA A 14 -6.09 7.69 -12.11
N GLU A 15 -6.14 6.37 -12.33
CA GLU A 15 -5.57 5.71 -13.52
C GLU A 15 -6.26 6.16 -14.83
N GLY A 16 -7.56 6.44 -14.78
CA GLY A 16 -8.34 6.90 -15.93
C GLY A 16 -8.25 8.40 -16.23
N ASP A 17 -7.80 9.21 -15.26
CA ASP A 17 -7.71 10.67 -15.38
C ASP A 17 -6.42 11.19 -14.71
N ALA A 18 -5.34 11.23 -15.50
CA ALA A 18 -4.05 11.74 -15.05
C ALA A 18 -4.11 13.20 -14.55
N GLY A 19 -5.07 14.01 -15.02
CA GLY A 19 -5.27 15.39 -14.57
C GLY A 19 -5.77 15.49 -13.13
N GLN A 20 -6.34 14.41 -12.61
CA GLN A 20 -6.90 14.32 -11.26
C GLN A 20 -6.20 13.27 -10.40
N TRP A 21 -5.04 12.75 -10.83
CA TRP A 21 -4.29 11.73 -10.10
C TRP A 21 -4.10 12.08 -8.63
N GLU A 22 -3.53 13.26 -8.34
CA GLU A 22 -3.28 13.71 -6.97
C GLU A 22 -4.56 13.81 -6.13
N ALA A 23 -5.64 14.33 -6.72
CA ALA A 23 -6.92 14.49 -6.03
C ALA A 23 -7.54 13.12 -5.69
N HIS A 24 -7.53 12.19 -6.64
CA HIS A 24 -8.05 10.84 -6.44
C HIS A 24 -7.19 10.03 -5.47
N MET A 25 -5.87 10.11 -5.56
CA MET A 25 -4.98 9.44 -4.62
C MET A 25 -5.11 10.01 -3.20
N ALA A 26 -5.29 11.32 -3.05
CA ALA A 26 -5.57 11.93 -1.74
C ALA A 26 -6.90 11.45 -1.15
N ALA A 27 -7.94 11.32 -1.98
CA ALA A 27 -9.23 10.77 -1.56
C ALA A 27 -9.10 9.29 -1.15
N ALA A 28 -8.36 8.47 -1.91
CA ALA A 28 -8.09 7.08 -1.59
C ALA A 28 -7.41 6.92 -0.21
N GLU A 29 -6.41 7.77 0.08
CA GLU A 29 -5.73 7.82 1.37
C GLU A 29 -6.69 8.23 2.50
N ALA A 30 -7.47 9.30 2.30
CA ALA A 30 -8.38 9.84 3.31
C ALA A 30 -9.45 8.82 3.74
N VAL A 31 -10.01 8.07 2.78
CA VAL A 31 -10.99 7.01 3.04
C VAL A 31 -10.40 5.93 3.96
N LEU A 32 -9.19 5.44 3.65
CA LEU A 32 -8.53 4.41 4.46
C LEU A 32 -8.17 4.92 5.85
N ARG A 33 -7.65 6.15 5.97
CA ARG A 33 -7.33 6.76 7.26
C ARG A 33 -8.57 6.97 8.13
N SER A 34 -9.69 7.37 7.53
CA SER A 34 -10.97 7.50 8.23
C SER A 34 -11.45 6.16 8.78
N ALA A 35 -11.40 5.10 7.96
CA ALA A 35 -11.77 3.75 8.40
C ALA A 35 -10.87 3.24 9.53
N LEU A 36 -9.57 3.53 9.47
CA LEU A 36 -8.61 3.20 10.53
C LEU A 36 -8.89 3.91 11.85
N GLN A 37 -9.65 5.01 11.89
CA GLN A 37 -10.07 5.60 13.18
C GLN A 37 -10.99 4.65 13.97
N ALA A 38 -11.84 3.91 13.27
CA ALA A 38 -12.76 2.94 13.87
C ALA A 38 -12.11 1.55 14.05
N ALA A 39 -11.24 1.14 13.12
CA ALA A 39 -10.60 -0.18 13.11
C ALA A 39 -9.06 -0.06 13.12
N ARG A 40 -8.50 0.55 14.17
CA ARG A 40 -7.08 0.95 14.27
C ARG A 40 -6.04 -0.15 14.07
N GLN A 41 -6.43 -1.41 14.18
CA GLN A 41 -5.52 -2.56 14.08
C GLN A 41 -5.85 -3.48 12.90
N ASP A 42 -6.76 -3.07 12.01
CA ASP A 42 -7.09 -3.85 10.82
C ASP A 42 -5.90 -3.84 9.86
N THR A 43 -5.20 -4.98 9.80
CA THR A 43 -3.99 -5.11 8.96
C THR A 43 -4.28 -5.01 7.47
N ALA A 44 -5.49 -5.33 7.00
CA ALA A 44 -5.85 -5.17 5.59
C ALA A 44 -5.97 -3.68 5.24
N LEU A 45 -6.65 -2.89 6.06
CA LEU A 45 -6.73 -1.43 5.88
C LEU A 45 -5.34 -0.77 5.91
N ILE A 46 -4.48 -1.19 6.84
CA ILE A 46 -3.10 -0.68 6.94
C ILE A 46 -2.29 -1.05 5.68
N THR A 47 -2.47 -2.27 5.16
CA THR A 47 -1.78 -2.75 3.96
C THR A 47 -2.17 -1.96 2.72
N CYS A 48 -3.48 -1.73 2.55
CA CYS A 48 -4.03 -0.88 1.48
C CYS A 48 -3.52 0.56 1.60
N LEU A 49 -3.45 1.12 2.81
CA LEU A 49 -2.91 2.46 3.03
C LEU A 49 -1.43 2.52 2.64
N GLY A 50 -0.66 1.50 2.99
CA GLY A 50 0.73 1.37 2.57
C GLY A 50 0.91 1.34 1.06
N ALA A 51 0.01 0.66 0.33
CA ALA A 51 0.02 0.64 -1.14
C ALA A 51 -0.20 2.05 -1.71
N VAL A 52 -1.25 2.76 -1.28
CA VAL A 52 -1.56 4.13 -1.71
C VAL A 52 -0.41 5.09 -1.44
N LEU A 53 0.23 4.97 -0.26
CA LEU A 53 1.39 5.80 0.09
C LEU A 53 2.61 5.50 -0.80
N CYS A 54 2.79 4.26 -1.25
CA CYS A 54 3.84 3.93 -2.22
C CYS A 54 3.57 4.58 -3.58
N ASP A 55 2.33 4.51 -4.06
CA ASP A 55 1.91 5.07 -5.35
C ASP A 55 2.02 6.60 -5.38
N GLN A 56 1.88 7.26 -4.24
CA GLN A 56 2.11 8.70 -4.05
C GLN A 56 3.59 9.06 -3.84
N GLY A 57 4.52 8.10 -3.86
CA GLY A 57 5.94 8.34 -3.56
C GLY A 57 6.25 8.66 -2.10
N LYS A 58 5.29 8.54 -1.17
CA LYS A 58 5.44 8.78 0.27
C LYS A 58 6.07 7.58 0.97
N TYR A 59 7.23 7.14 0.48
CA TYR A 59 7.82 5.87 0.87
C TYR A 59 8.17 5.75 2.36
N ARG A 60 8.57 6.85 3.03
CA ARG A 60 8.86 6.82 4.47
C ARG A 60 7.59 6.50 5.28
N ASP A 61 6.47 7.11 4.91
CA ASP A 61 5.19 6.88 5.59
C ASP A 61 4.67 5.48 5.30
N ALA A 62 4.81 5.02 4.04
CA ALA A 62 4.49 3.65 3.64
C ALA A 62 5.24 2.61 4.50
N VAL A 63 6.56 2.78 4.69
CA VAL A 63 7.35 1.88 5.58
C VAL A 63 6.77 1.87 6.99
N ASN A 64 6.48 3.03 7.57
CA ASN A 64 5.97 3.11 8.94
C ASN A 64 4.65 2.36 9.13
N VAL A 65 3.70 2.53 8.20
CA VAL A 65 2.40 1.86 8.31
C VAL A 65 2.52 0.36 8.02
N LEU A 66 3.32 -0.05 7.03
CA LEU A 66 3.49 -1.46 6.66
C LEU A 66 4.25 -2.25 7.74
N GLU A 67 5.26 -1.65 8.37
CA GLU A 67 5.90 -2.25 9.55
C GLU A 67 4.93 -2.38 10.73
N THR A 68 3.95 -1.47 10.84
CA THR A 68 2.88 -1.59 11.85
C THR A 68 1.95 -2.76 11.54
N ALA A 69 1.54 -2.96 10.29
CA ALA A 69 0.77 -4.14 9.89
C ALA A 69 1.52 -5.44 10.23
N LEU A 70 2.82 -5.51 9.98
CA LEU A 70 3.64 -6.68 10.34
C LEU A 70 3.74 -6.89 11.86
N LYS A 71 3.89 -5.82 12.65
CA LYS A 71 3.89 -5.90 14.13
C LYS A 71 2.55 -6.37 14.68
N LEU A 72 1.45 -6.06 14.00
CA LEU A 72 0.10 -6.52 14.33
C LEU A 72 -0.20 -7.94 13.82
N GLY A 73 0.78 -8.62 13.19
CA GLY A 73 0.67 -10.01 12.79
C GLY A 73 0.14 -10.22 11.36
N SER A 74 0.23 -9.21 10.49
CA SER A 74 -0.10 -9.41 9.07
C SER A 74 0.76 -10.51 8.46
N THR A 75 0.09 -11.49 7.84
CA THR A 75 0.69 -12.58 7.06
C THR A 75 0.43 -12.43 5.56
N ASP A 76 -0.05 -11.26 5.14
CA ASP A 76 -0.42 -10.98 3.77
C ASP A 76 0.81 -10.72 2.89
N SER A 77 0.91 -11.42 1.77
CA SER A 77 1.98 -11.23 0.80
C SER A 77 2.07 -9.78 0.29
N HIS A 78 0.93 -9.10 0.14
CA HIS A 78 0.88 -7.71 -0.31
C HIS A 78 1.55 -6.74 0.69
N THR A 79 1.47 -7.00 2.00
CA THR A 79 2.17 -6.21 3.02
C THR A 79 3.68 -6.24 2.81
N HIS A 80 4.23 -7.43 2.57
CA HIS A 80 5.65 -7.59 2.29
C HIS A 80 6.05 -7.00 0.95
N TYR A 81 5.23 -7.19 -0.09
CA TYR A 81 5.49 -6.61 -1.40
C TYR A 81 5.54 -5.07 -1.34
N ASN A 82 4.52 -4.45 -0.77
CA ASN A 82 4.45 -2.98 -0.65
C ASN A 82 5.58 -2.43 0.22
N LEU A 83 6.01 -3.18 1.25
CA LEU A 83 7.16 -2.77 2.05
C LEU A 83 8.45 -2.85 1.23
N GLY A 84 8.55 -3.84 0.34
CA GLY A 84 9.61 -3.94 -0.66
C GLY A 84 9.65 -2.73 -1.58
N VAL A 85 8.50 -2.33 -2.15
CA VAL A 85 8.37 -1.14 -3.01
C VAL A 85 8.80 0.12 -2.26
N ALA A 86 8.30 0.35 -1.06
CA ALA A 86 8.67 1.51 -0.25
C ALA A 86 10.17 1.55 0.08
N LEU A 87 10.77 0.40 0.39
CA LEU A 87 12.22 0.31 0.65
C LEU A 87 13.05 0.54 -0.62
N ALA A 88 12.58 0.10 -1.78
CA ALA A 88 13.22 0.35 -3.06
C ALA A 88 13.21 1.85 -3.39
N GLY A 89 12.06 2.52 -3.22
CA GLY A 89 11.93 3.98 -3.38
C GLY A 89 12.80 4.80 -2.41
N LEU A 90 13.18 4.22 -1.27
CA LEU A 90 14.15 4.79 -0.32
C LEU A 90 15.61 4.41 -0.60
N ALA A 91 15.92 3.85 -1.77
CA ALA A 91 17.25 3.37 -2.16
C ALA A 91 17.84 2.33 -1.16
N LYS A 92 16.99 1.43 -0.63
CA LYS A 92 17.40 0.32 0.25
C LYS A 92 17.19 -1.05 -0.42
N PRO A 93 17.85 -1.33 -1.57
CA PRO A 93 17.54 -2.49 -2.41
C PRO A 93 17.73 -3.84 -1.71
N ARG A 94 18.76 -3.98 -0.87
CA ARG A 94 18.98 -5.22 -0.09
C ARG A 94 17.80 -5.54 0.83
N LYS A 95 17.24 -4.52 1.49
CA LYS A 95 16.06 -4.71 2.37
C LYS A 95 14.80 -4.97 1.54
N ALA A 96 14.66 -4.28 0.40
CA ALA A 96 13.54 -4.50 -0.52
C ALA A 96 13.50 -5.95 -1.03
N MET A 97 14.62 -6.48 -1.52
CA MET A 97 14.73 -7.86 -2.00
C MET A 97 14.36 -8.89 -0.92
N ALA A 98 14.76 -8.66 0.32
CA ALA A 98 14.38 -9.53 1.43
C ALA A 98 12.85 -9.55 1.66
N GLN A 99 12.16 -8.43 1.47
CA GLN A 99 10.70 -8.37 1.62
C GLN A 99 9.99 -8.99 0.41
N PHE A 100 10.47 -8.74 -0.80
CA PHE A 100 9.94 -9.41 -1.99
C PHE A 100 10.08 -10.94 -1.90
N GLY A 101 11.22 -11.44 -1.38
CA GLY A 101 11.40 -12.86 -1.13
C GLY A 101 10.41 -13.44 -0.12
N LYS A 102 10.07 -12.69 0.93
CA LYS A 102 9.03 -13.09 1.90
C LYS A 102 7.64 -13.13 1.26
N ALA A 103 7.32 -12.15 0.42
CA ALA A 103 6.02 -12.07 -0.25
C ALA A 103 5.74 -13.32 -1.11
N GLN A 104 6.76 -13.87 -1.78
CA GLN A 104 6.61 -15.07 -2.65
C GLN A 104 6.18 -16.34 -1.90
N GLY A 105 6.40 -16.41 -0.59
CA GLY A 105 6.03 -17.56 0.24
C GLY A 105 4.68 -17.42 0.95
N LEU A 106 3.95 -16.32 0.74
CA LEU A 106 2.74 -15.99 1.49
C LEU A 106 1.52 -15.88 0.57
N ALA A 107 0.33 -16.05 1.14
CA ALA A 107 -0.92 -15.85 0.44
C ALA A 107 -1.30 -14.36 0.40
N ALA A 108 -1.89 -13.93 -0.72
CA ALA A 108 -2.47 -12.60 -0.85
C ALA A 108 -3.91 -12.58 -0.32
N SER A 109 -4.27 -11.56 0.45
CA SER A 109 -5.66 -11.27 0.75
C SER A 109 -6.39 -10.75 -0.50
N SER A 110 -7.65 -11.16 -0.68
CA SER A 110 -8.50 -10.64 -1.77
C SER A 110 -8.88 -9.17 -1.60
N LEU A 111 -8.76 -8.64 -0.37
CA LEU A 111 -9.09 -7.25 -0.05
C LEU A 111 -7.96 -6.29 -0.40
N THR A 112 -6.72 -6.74 -0.33
CA THR A 112 -5.52 -5.90 -0.47
C THR A 112 -5.01 -5.89 -1.90
N TRP A 113 -4.01 -5.05 -2.17
CA TRP A 113 -3.36 -4.96 -3.48
C TRP A 113 -1.90 -4.55 -3.33
N THR A 114 -1.14 -4.77 -4.38
CA THR A 114 0.21 -4.23 -4.52
C THR A 114 0.17 -2.81 -5.06
N ALA A 115 1.03 -1.95 -4.53
CA ALA A 115 1.35 -0.66 -5.13
C ALA A 115 1.71 -0.82 -6.61
N TYR A 116 1.30 0.12 -7.44
CA TYR A 116 1.76 0.23 -8.81
C TYR A 116 3.27 0.55 -8.79
N PHE A 117 4.06 -0.47 -9.11
CA PHE A 117 5.50 -0.35 -9.26
C PHE A 117 5.82 -0.68 -10.71
N ASP A 118 6.18 0.32 -11.51
CA ASP A 118 6.81 0.10 -12.80
C ASP A 118 8.33 -0.07 -12.58
N PRO A 119 8.86 -1.31 -12.63
CA PRO A 119 10.30 -1.54 -12.48
C PRO A 119 11.14 -0.94 -13.62
N GLN A 120 10.52 -0.41 -14.68
CA GLN A 120 11.19 0.15 -15.85
C GLN A 120 11.08 1.68 -15.97
N ALA A 121 10.36 2.36 -15.06
CA ALA A 121 10.31 3.81 -15.04
C ALA A 121 11.70 4.38 -14.69
N GLN A 122 12.44 4.80 -15.71
CA GLN A 122 13.72 5.51 -15.65
C GLN A 122 13.52 6.99 -15.94
#